data_AF-A0A7S2E4B1-F1
#
_entry.id   AF-A0A7S2E4B1-F1
#
_cell.length_a   1.000
_cell.length_b   1.000
_cell.length_c   1.000
_cell.angle_alpha   90.00
_cell.angle_beta   90.00
_cell.angle_gamma   90.00
#
_symmetry.space_group_name_H-M   'P 1'
#
loop_
_entity.id
_entity.type
_entity.pdbx_description
1 polymer ?
#
loop_
_entity_poly.entity_id
_entity_poly.type
_entity_poly.pdbx_seq_one_letter_code
_entity_poly.pdbx_strand_id
1 'polypeptide(L)'
;NNLFFVSMYDHLYQRGYVRNVPGAPMCGCVEKMPIVSRSDCTQVDDDETWVFVWNAGAKKMLARLDYVELDFNACRGEGGNNDLNRFIKRLKTEERYSEEMYTEFRKTVRGNCNGVFRELLTEKGYKYNPQAATPGWTQVYSKGLLAPYADELLKSPSTFTKQGDTNLRRLQNADSPVFYIRRYCPKCTRSHREIIYKRLTAFPEGYDFIDLFTNNWVKTNNINLLDFTLHYSMEDALADANPWSFCNYNDNLIGFPRDCGPSNFVSGQWNSISRGGQPDIAYYVWNDNPTITDPARPYPSVDEFGNKQAGFCVKSGGGDQNSGVYRISSGDVNTPETESLCLQQCAAFPGHTGCEAIFNQSNRGCYVHTQEVARGNGRDNHSCWINAETTST
;
A
#
# COMPACT_ATOMS: atom_id res chain seq x y z
N ASN A 1 -1.94 6.86 -47.75
CA ASN A 1 -1.47 7.58 -46.53
C ASN A 1 -1.48 6.59 -45.39
N ASN A 2 -0.32 6.04 -45.03
CA ASN A 2 -0.25 4.92 -44.08
C ASN A 2 -0.57 5.36 -42.64
N LEU A 3 -0.26 6.61 -42.27
CA LEU A 3 -0.66 7.19 -40.98
C LEU A 3 -2.19 7.19 -40.80
N PHE A 4 -2.95 7.51 -41.86
CA PHE A 4 -4.42 7.44 -41.81
C PHE A 4 -4.93 6.01 -41.68
N PHE A 5 -4.34 5.05 -42.41
CA PHE A 5 -4.73 3.64 -42.32
C PHE A 5 -4.49 3.07 -40.91
N VAL A 6 -3.30 3.26 -40.36
CA VAL A 6 -2.96 2.77 -39.02
C VAL A 6 -3.82 3.44 -37.94
N SER A 7 -3.95 4.77 -37.96
CA SER A 7 -4.70 5.48 -36.90
C SER A 7 -6.22 5.29 -36.98
N MET A 8 -6.82 5.39 -38.17
CA MET A 8 -8.28 5.43 -38.32
C MET A 8 -8.90 4.07 -38.65
N TYR A 9 -8.21 3.19 -39.37
CA TYR A 9 -8.74 1.86 -39.73
C TYR A 9 -8.27 0.78 -38.75
N ASP A 10 -6.96 0.60 -38.56
CA ASP A 10 -6.44 -0.45 -37.66
C ASP A 10 -6.69 -0.09 -36.18
N HIS A 11 -6.21 1.05 -35.70
CA HIS A 11 -6.29 1.40 -34.27
C HIS A 11 -7.70 1.81 -33.84
N LEU A 12 -8.32 2.77 -34.52
CA LEU A 12 -9.64 3.27 -34.14
C LEU A 12 -10.78 2.29 -34.47
N TYR A 13 -10.88 1.80 -35.71
CA TYR A 13 -12.01 1.00 -36.18
C TYR A 13 -11.90 -0.49 -35.86
N GLN A 14 -10.77 -1.15 -36.16
CA GLN A 14 -10.58 -2.59 -35.90
C GLN A 14 -10.27 -2.87 -34.42
N ARG A 15 -9.38 -2.10 -33.79
CA ARG A 15 -8.92 -2.34 -32.40
C ARG A 15 -9.65 -1.51 -31.33
N GLY A 16 -10.48 -0.56 -31.72
CA GLY A 16 -11.34 0.21 -30.79
C GLY A 16 -10.59 1.24 -29.93
N TYR A 17 -9.40 1.68 -30.32
CA TYR A 17 -8.62 2.70 -29.60
C TYR A 17 -9.23 4.09 -29.79
N VAL A 18 -10.23 4.41 -28.97
CA VAL A 18 -11.02 5.65 -29.06
C VAL A 18 -10.52 6.76 -28.12
N ARG A 19 -10.51 8.00 -28.67
CA ARG A 19 -10.21 9.30 -28.02
C ARG A 19 -8.71 9.59 -27.79
N ASN A 20 -8.32 10.84 -28.03
CA ASN A 20 -7.04 11.40 -27.63
C ASN A 20 -7.09 11.91 -26.18
N VAL A 21 -5.91 12.05 -25.55
CA VAL A 21 -5.78 12.87 -24.33
C VAL A 21 -6.11 14.32 -24.70
N PRO A 22 -6.98 15.03 -23.95
CA PRO A 22 -7.32 16.42 -24.25
C PRO A 22 -6.07 17.32 -24.35
N GLY A 23 -5.94 18.04 -25.47
CA GLY A 23 -4.77 18.88 -25.78
C GLY A 23 -3.57 18.14 -26.39
N ALA A 24 -3.60 16.81 -26.51
CA ALA A 24 -2.57 16.05 -27.21
C ALA A 24 -2.89 15.91 -28.72
N PRO A 25 -1.89 16.02 -29.61
CA PRO A 25 -2.07 15.71 -31.02
C PRO A 25 -2.32 14.20 -31.21
N MET A 26 -3.14 13.81 -32.19
CA MET A 26 -3.39 12.39 -32.49
C MET A 26 -2.18 11.70 -33.13
N CYS A 27 -1.37 12.44 -33.87
CA CYS A 27 -0.15 11.96 -34.50
C CYS A 27 0.94 13.03 -34.41
N GLY A 28 2.18 12.60 -34.19
CA GLY A 28 3.36 13.46 -34.11
C GLY A 28 4.60 12.64 -33.79
N CYS A 29 5.78 13.27 -33.92
CA CYS A 29 7.04 12.67 -33.45
C CYS A 29 7.02 12.52 -31.92
N VAL A 30 7.70 11.51 -31.38
CA VAL A 30 7.60 11.11 -29.95
C VAL A 30 7.98 12.25 -29.01
N GLU A 31 8.96 13.09 -29.38
CA GLU A 31 9.38 14.27 -28.63
C GLU A 31 8.37 15.44 -28.63
N LYS A 32 7.26 15.31 -29.38
CA LYS A 32 6.12 16.25 -29.40
C LYS A 32 4.85 15.67 -28.76
N MET A 33 4.86 14.40 -28.38
CA MET A 33 3.75 13.73 -27.70
C MET A 33 3.79 13.98 -26.17
N PRO A 34 2.69 13.81 -25.44
CA PRO A 34 2.68 13.90 -23.99
C PRO A 34 3.62 12.89 -23.33
N ILE A 35 4.17 13.24 -22.16
CA ILE A 35 4.99 12.33 -21.36
C ILE A 35 4.12 11.18 -20.84
N VAL A 36 4.55 9.95 -21.07
CA VAL A 36 3.80 8.72 -20.73
C VAL A 36 4.67 7.70 -20.01
N SER A 37 4.04 6.87 -19.17
CA SER A 37 4.68 5.71 -18.54
C SER A 37 4.92 4.61 -19.55
N ARG A 38 3.91 4.29 -20.37
CA ARG A 38 3.96 3.24 -21.39
C ARG A 38 3.35 3.76 -22.69
N SER A 39 3.95 3.36 -23.80
CA SER A 39 3.34 3.44 -25.13
C SER A 39 3.47 2.07 -25.76
N ASP A 40 2.44 1.65 -26.50
CA ASP A 40 2.54 0.47 -27.34
C ASP A 40 3.22 0.88 -28.66
N CYS A 41 3.77 -0.08 -29.40
CA CYS A 41 4.21 0.15 -30.78
C CYS A 41 3.74 -0.90 -31.79
N THR A 42 3.68 -0.44 -33.03
CA THR A 42 3.41 -1.23 -34.23
C THR A 42 4.68 -1.21 -35.08
N GLN A 43 5.06 -2.34 -35.64
CA GLN A 43 6.06 -2.45 -36.69
C GLN A 43 5.37 -2.74 -38.02
N VAL A 44 6.01 -2.36 -39.12
CA VAL A 44 5.64 -2.83 -40.46
C VAL A 44 6.52 -4.03 -40.76
N ASP A 45 5.91 -5.12 -41.19
CA ASP A 45 6.60 -6.24 -41.84
C ASP A 45 6.18 -6.22 -43.31
N ASP A 46 7.14 -6.25 -44.24
CA ASP A 46 6.92 -6.04 -45.67
C ASP A 46 7.46 -7.20 -46.53
N ASP A 47 6.65 -7.61 -47.52
CA ASP A 47 7.02 -8.60 -48.53
C ASP A 47 7.06 -7.92 -49.91
N GLU A 48 8.27 -7.60 -50.39
CA GLU A 48 8.50 -6.92 -51.67
C GLU A 48 8.85 -7.90 -52.81
N THR A 49 8.12 -7.82 -53.92
CA THR A 49 8.45 -8.54 -55.16
C THR A 49 9.13 -7.62 -56.17
N TRP A 50 10.38 -7.93 -56.51
CA TRP A 50 11.20 -7.18 -57.46
C TRP A 50 11.38 -7.94 -58.78
N VAL A 51 11.09 -7.26 -59.89
CA VAL A 51 11.31 -7.75 -61.25
C VAL A 51 12.59 -7.14 -61.82
N PHE A 52 13.53 -7.99 -62.24
CA PHE A 52 14.80 -7.58 -62.85
C PHE A 52 14.78 -7.86 -64.35
N VAL A 53 14.83 -6.80 -65.16
CA VAL A 53 14.85 -6.88 -66.63
C VAL A 53 16.24 -6.51 -67.14
N TRP A 54 16.89 -7.42 -67.87
CA TRP A 54 18.15 -7.12 -68.54
C TRP A 54 17.91 -6.41 -69.88
N ASN A 55 18.39 -5.17 -70.01
CA ASN A 55 18.40 -4.44 -71.27
C ASN A 55 19.76 -4.62 -71.96
N ALA A 56 19.81 -5.54 -72.94
CA ALA A 56 21.03 -5.86 -73.69
C ALA A 56 21.59 -4.70 -74.52
N GLY A 57 20.73 -3.84 -75.07
CA GLY A 57 21.14 -2.68 -75.86
C GLY A 57 21.81 -1.58 -75.01
N ALA A 58 21.26 -1.32 -73.82
CA ALA A 58 21.82 -0.38 -72.85
C ALA A 58 22.92 -0.99 -71.96
N LYS A 59 23.13 -2.32 -72.01
CA LYS A 59 23.98 -3.12 -71.11
C LYS A 59 23.72 -2.85 -69.63
N LYS A 60 22.44 -2.74 -69.25
CA LYS A 60 22.02 -2.40 -67.88
C LYS A 60 20.89 -3.33 -67.41
N MET A 61 20.91 -3.64 -66.13
CA MET A 61 19.80 -4.28 -65.43
C MET A 61 18.85 -3.20 -64.91
N LEU A 62 17.56 -3.35 -65.17
CA LEU A 62 16.50 -2.51 -64.65
C LEU A 62 15.76 -3.29 -63.56
N ALA A 63 15.85 -2.84 -62.31
CA ALA A 63 15.03 -3.35 -61.22
C ALA A 63 13.73 -2.53 -61.14
N ARG A 64 12.58 -3.19 -61.10
CA ARG A 64 11.27 -2.58 -60.87
C ARG A 64 10.61 -3.28 -59.68
N LEU A 65 10.20 -2.50 -58.69
CA LEU A 65 9.29 -2.99 -57.66
C LEU A 65 7.92 -3.26 -58.30
N ASP A 66 7.44 -4.50 -58.21
CA ASP A 66 6.26 -4.97 -58.93
C ASP A 66 5.04 -5.09 -58.02
N TYR A 67 5.25 -5.63 -56.82
CA TYR A 67 4.25 -5.79 -55.78
C TYR A 67 4.87 -5.59 -54.39
N VAL A 68 4.06 -5.09 -53.44
CA VAL A 68 4.41 -4.96 -52.02
C VAL A 68 3.19 -5.36 -51.21
N GLU A 69 3.37 -6.29 -50.28
CA GLU A 69 2.42 -6.57 -49.20
C GLU A 69 2.95 -5.93 -47.91
N LEU A 70 2.07 -5.31 -47.12
CA LEU A 70 2.42 -4.58 -45.90
C LEU A 70 1.55 -5.03 -44.73
N ASP A 71 2.16 -5.73 -43.78
CA ASP A 71 1.53 -6.16 -42.53
C ASP A 71 1.86 -5.23 -41.36
N PHE A 72 0.87 -4.98 -40.50
CA PHE A 72 0.99 -4.09 -39.33
C PHE A 72 0.92 -4.88 -38.02
N ASN A 73 2.08 -5.37 -37.59
CA ASN A 73 2.21 -6.22 -36.40
C ASN A 73 2.57 -5.42 -35.14
N ALA A 74 2.31 -6.02 -33.98
CA ALA A 74 2.85 -5.50 -32.73
C ALA A 74 4.39 -5.57 -32.76
N CYS A 75 5.05 -4.47 -32.38
CA CYS A 75 6.51 -4.45 -32.29
C CYS A 75 7.01 -5.50 -31.28
N ARG A 76 8.19 -6.09 -31.52
CA ARG A 76 8.77 -7.11 -30.62
C ARG A 76 9.85 -6.52 -29.71
N GLY A 77 9.43 -6.02 -28.55
CA GLY A 77 10.33 -5.51 -27.50
C GLY A 77 11.10 -6.60 -26.75
N GLU A 78 12.05 -6.19 -25.91
CA GLU A 78 12.81 -7.08 -25.01
C GLU A 78 11.86 -7.92 -24.11
N GLY A 79 11.86 -9.23 -24.32
CA GLY A 79 10.92 -10.16 -23.67
C GLY A 79 9.59 -10.37 -24.43
N GLY A 80 9.50 -9.97 -25.70
CA GLY A 80 8.40 -10.33 -26.59
C GLY A 80 7.11 -9.53 -26.43
N ASN A 81 7.13 -8.39 -25.72
CA ASN A 81 5.96 -7.52 -25.56
C ASN A 81 5.96 -6.35 -26.56
N ASN A 82 4.80 -5.70 -26.70
CA ASN A 82 4.59 -4.58 -27.61
C ASN A 82 4.93 -3.19 -27.02
N ASP A 83 5.76 -3.15 -25.96
CA ASP A 83 6.11 -1.92 -25.25
C ASP A 83 7.22 -1.15 -25.99
N LEU A 84 6.91 0.07 -26.42
CA LEU A 84 7.84 0.93 -27.17
C LEU A 84 9.13 1.21 -26.42
N ASN A 85 9.09 1.34 -25.09
CA ASN A 85 10.31 1.53 -24.30
C ASN A 85 11.19 0.28 -24.32
N ARG A 86 10.60 -0.92 -24.37
CA ARG A 86 11.36 -2.18 -24.52
C ARG A 86 11.82 -2.42 -25.94
N PHE A 87 11.08 -1.99 -26.94
CA PHE A 87 11.47 -2.07 -28.35
C PHE A 87 12.66 -1.15 -28.65
N ILE A 88 12.59 0.12 -28.24
CA ILE A 88 13.71 1.06 -28.40
C ILE A 88 14.94 0.62 -27.59
N LYS A 89 14.76 0.07 -26.37
CA LYS A 89 15.86 -0.53 -25.59
C LYS A 89 16.51 -1.71 -26.32
N ARG A 90 15.71 -2.60 -26.93
CA ARG A 90 16.21 -3.70 -27.78
C ARG A 90 17.00 -3.15 -28.97
N LEU A 91 16.46 -2.19 -29.73
CA LEU A 91 17.17 -1.60 -30.87
C LEU A 91 18.51 -0.96 -30.48
N LYS A 92 18.59 -0.34 -29.29
CA LYS A 92 19.85 0.16 -28.73
C LYS A 92 20.84 -0.98 -28.45
N THR A 93 20.40 -2.08 -27.85
CA THR A 93 21.24 -3.28 -27.63
C THR A 93 21.66 -3.95 -28.94
N GLU A 94 20.86 -3.85 -30.00
CA GLU A 94 21.20 -4.28 -31.37
C GLU A 94 22.10 -3.27 -32.12
N GLU A 95 22.58 -2.20 -31.47
CA GLU A 95 23.36 -1.09 -32.07
C GLU A 95 22.62 -0.31 -33.19
N ARG A 96 21.32 -0.53 -33.35
CA ARG A 96 20.43 0.12 -34.33
C ARG A 96 19.82 1.43 -33.83
N TYR A 97 20.18 1.86 -32.62
CA TYR A 97 19.67 3.09 -31.99
C TYR A 97 20.73 3.66 -31.03
N SER A 98 21.11 4.94 -31.21
CA SER A 98 22.20 5.54 -30.43
C SER A 98 21.79 5.87 -28.99
N GLU A 99 22.78 5.98 -28.10
CA GLU A 99 22.59 6.38 -26.69
C GLU A 99 21.97 7.79 -26.57
N GLU A 100 22.33 8.69 -27.47
CA GLU A 100 21.80 10.06 -27.52
C GLU A 100 20.31 10.06 -27.88
N MET A 101 19.92 9.36 -28.96
CA MET A 101 18.51 9.20 -29.32
C MET A 101 17.72 8.46 -28.24
N TYR A 102 18.34 7.49 -27.56
CA TYR A 102 17.74 6.80 -26.41
C TYR A 102 17.46 7.78 -25.27
N THR A 103 18.41 8.67 -24.98
CA THR A 103 18.27 9.70 -23.94
C THR A 103 17.15 10.70 -24.26
N GLU A 104 17.03 11.14 -25.52
CA GLU A 104 15.91 11.98 -25.98
C GLU A 104 14.56 11.25 -25.93
N PHE A 105 14.46 10.04 -26.47
CA PHE A 105 13.25 9.20 -26.41
C PHE A 105 12.75 9.03 -24.97
N ARG A 106 13.68 8.80 -24.04
CA ARG A 106 13.42 8.64 -22.61
C ARG A 106 12.93 9.93 -21.93
N LYS A 107 12.89 11.09 -22.60
CA LYS A 107 12.20 12.30 -22.08
C LYS A 107 10.68 12.17 -22.15
N THR A 108 10.14 11.59 -23.23
CA THR A 108 8.69 11.36 -23.38
C THR A 108 8.26 10.03 -22.75
N VAL A 109 8.89 8.91 -23.12
CA VAL A 109 8.44 7.58 -22.68
C VAL A 109 9.29 7.11 -21.49
N ARG A 110 8.75 7.32 -20.29
CA ARG A 110 9.52 7.26 -19.03
C ARG A 110 9.49 5.91 -18.31
N GLY A 111 8.60 4.98 -18.68
CA GLY A 111 8.43 3.70 -17.99
C GLY A 111 7.62 3.84 -16.70
N ASN A 112 8.18 4.52 -15.70
CA ASN A 112 7.54 4.80 -14.42
C ASN A 112 7.42 6.32 -14.20
N CYS A 113 6.19 6.83 -14.16
CA CYS A 113 5.91 8.27 -14.00
C CYS A 113 5.72 8.73 -12.55
N ASN A 114 5.83 7.85 -11.54
CA ASN A 114 5.61 8.24 -10.13
C ASN A 114 6.62 9.29 -9.62
N GLY A 115 7.85 9.29 -10.13
CA GLY A 115 8.84 10.37 -9.90
C GLY A 115 8.63 11.57 -10.83
N VAL A 116 8.44 11.30 -12.12
CA VAL A 116 8.33 12.31 -13.19
C VAL A 116 7.16 13.27 -12.98
N PHE A 117 6.02 12.80 -12.48
CA PHE A 117 4.88 13.68 -12.21
C PHE A 117 5.20 14.76 -11.17
N ARG A 118 6.12 14.49 -10.24
CA ARG A 118 6.55 15.40 -9.17
C ARG A 118 7.52 16.43 -9.69
N GLU A 119 8.46 15.98 -10.52
CA GLU A 119 9.43 16.82 -11.25
C GLU A 119 8.63 17.84 -12.08
N LEU A 120 7.69 17.37 -12.90
CA LEU A 120 6.80 18.21 -13.70
C LEU A 120 5.95 19.19 -12.87
N LEU A 121 5.38 18.76 -11.73
CA LEU A 121 4.67 19.67 -10.84
C LEU A 121 5.61 20.78 -10.31
N THR A 122 6.81 20.41 -9.89
CA THR A 122 7.83 21.34 -9.36
C THR A 122 8.30 22.33 -10.44
N GLU A 123 8.62 21.84 -11.64
CA GLU A 123 8.98 22.66 -12.81
C GLU A 123 7.90 23.68 -13.18
N LYS A 124 6.62 23.31 -13.01
CA LYS A 124 5.46 24.19 -13.22
C LYS A 124 5.14 25.08 -12.01
N GLY A 125 5.97 25.07 -10.97
CA GLY A 125 5.82 25.89 -9.76
C GLY A 125 4.78 25.37 -8.75
N TYR A 126 4.16 24.20 -8.99
CA TYR A 126 3.22 23.60 -8.06
C TYR A 126 3.97 22.98 -6.88
N LYS A 127 3.92 23.65 -5.73
CA LYS A 127 4.35 23.08 -4.46
C LYS A 127 3.24 22.16 -3.94
N TYR A 128 3.57 20.91 -3.65
CA TYR A 128 2.67 20.07 -2.88
C TYR A 128 2.50 20.68 -1.48
N ASN A 129 1.28 21.11 -1.13
CA ASN A 129 0.94 21.56 0.20
C ASN A 129 0.39 20.36 0.98
N PRO A 130 1.16 19.74 1.90
CA PRO A 130 0.68 18.66 2.75
C PRO A 130 -0.30 19.21 3.79
N GLN A 131 -1.55 19.41 3.35
CA GLN A 131 -2.70 19.89 4.14
C GLN A 131 -2.33 20.93 5.22
N ALA A 132 -2.05 22.17 4.78
CA ALA A 132 -2.17 23.40 5.57
C ALA A 132 -2.00 23.22 7.09
N ALA A 133 -0.76 22.89 7.51
CA ALA A 133 -0.32 22.75 8.89
C ALA A 133 -1.41 22.29 9.87
N THR A 134 -1.78 21.01 9.83
CA THR A 134 -2.77 20.41 10.76
C THR A 134 -2.44 20.80 12.21
N PRO A 135 -3.27 21.62 12.88
CA PRO A 135 -2.95 22.15 14.20
C PRO A 135 -2.63 21.03 15.20
N GLY A 136 -1.62 21.25 16.05
CA GLY A 136 -1.15 20.27 17.02
C GLY A 136 -0.28 19.13 16.44
N TRP A 137 -0.01 19.06 15.13
CA TRP A 137 0.82 17.99 14.55
C TRP A 137 2.14 18.49 13.95
N THR A 138 3.26 17.87 14.31
CA THR A 138 4.58 18.09 13.68
C THR A 138 4.92 16.95 12.72
N GLN A 139 5.25 17.24 11.46
CA GLN A 139 5.70 16.23 10.50
C GLN A 139 7.10 15.72 10.86
N VAL A 140 7.22 14.42 11.13
CA VAL A 140 8.47 13.77 11.54
C VAL A 140 9.12 12.95 10.44
N TYR A 141 8.32 12.37 9.54
CA TYR A 141 8.80 11.57 8.41
C TYR A 141 7.92 11.84 7.20
N SER A 142 8.51 11.76 6.01
CA SER A 142 7.74 11.75 4.77
C SER A 142 8.44 10.99 3.63
N LYS A 143 7.64 10.24 2.88
CA LYS A 143 7.96 9.65 1.59
C LYS A 143 7.15 10.40 0.53
N GLY A 144 7.84 10.93 -0.47
CA GLY A 144 7.22 11.79 -1.48
C GLY A 144 6.11 11.05 -2.23
N LEU A 145 4.86 11.50 -2.44
CA LEU A 145 4.07 12.74 -2.21
C LEU A 145 4.70 13.73 -1.24
N LEU A 146 4.65 13.38 0.04
CA LEU A 146 4.53 14.33 1.14
C LEU A 146 5.88 14.87 1.65
N ALA A 147 6.97 14.52 0.98
CA ALA A 147 8.32 14.96 1.31
C ALA A 147 8.53 16.40 0.88
N PRO A 148 8.99 17.30 1.78
CA PRO A 148 9.39 18.65 1.40
C PRO A 148 10.52 18.57 0.37
N TYR A 149 10.50 19.48 -0.60
CA TYR A 149 11.62 19.70 -1.52
C TYR A 149 12.77 20.30 -0.71
N ALA A 150 13.59 19.42 -0.13
CA ALA A 150 14.90 19.80 0.36
C ALA A 150 15.80 20.09 -0.83
N ASP A 151 16.59 21.16 -0.70
CA ASP A 151 17.60 21.60 -1.65
C ASP A 151 18.52 20.47 -2.11
N GLU A 152 19.21 20.67 -3.24
CA GLU A 152 20.17 19.70 -3.80
C GLU A 152 21.25 19.31 -2.77
N LEU A 153 21.04 18.20 -2.03
CA LEU A 153 22.06 17.45 -1.27
C LEU A 153 21.50 16.23 -0.51
N LEU A 154 20.18 16.15 -0.24
CA LEU A 154 19.59 15.03 0.50
C LEU A 154 19.29 13.80 -0.39
N LYS A 155 20.36 13.10 -0.80
CA LYS A 155 20.31 11.69 -1.25
C LYS A 155 20.06 10.72 -0.08
N SER A 156 19.08 11.01 0.78
CA SER A 156 18.69 10.16 1.90
C SER A 156 17.23 9.76 1.76
N PRO A 157 16.87 8.48 1.95
CA PRO A 157 15.47 8.16 2.22
C PRO A 157 15.05 8.87 3.50
N SER A 158 13.79 9.31 3.57
CA SER A 158 13.22 10.00 4.74
C SER A 158 13.86 11.37 5.01
N THR A 159 13.17 12.45 4.66
CA THR A 159 13.45 13.76 5.25
C THR A 159 12.84 13.83 6.66
N PHE A 160 13.62 13.38 7.65
CA PHE A 160 13.38 13.77 9.03
C PHE A 160 13.59 15.29 9.16
N THR A 161 12.66 15.99 9.81
CA THR A 161 12.75 17.45 9.98
C THR A 161 13.44 17.75 11.32
N LYS A 162 14.19 18.86 11.43
CA LYS A 162 14.90 19.20 12.69
C LYS A 162 13.97 19.29 13.92
N GLN A 163 12.74 19.78 13.71
CA GLN A 163 11.70 19.81 14.74
C GLN A 163 11.13 18.41 15.00
N GLY A 164 10.99 17.60 13.94
CA GLY A 164 10.68 16.19 14.02
C GLY A 164 11.71 15.41 14.84
N ASP A 165 13.01 15.58 14.61
CA ASP A 165 14.08 14.96 15.41
C ASP A 165 13.91 15.25 16.91
N THR A 166 13.50 16.48 17.25
CA THR A 166 13.28 16.88 18.64
C THR A 166 12.04 16.19 19.22
N ASN A 167 10.94 16.12 18.48
CA ASN A 167 9.72 15.42 18.93
C ASN A 167 9.88 13.89 18.94
N LEU A 168 10.64 13.31 18.01
CA LEU A 168 11.01 11.90 18.01
C LEU A 168 11.88 11.55 19.22
N ARG A 169 12.86 12.40 19.57
CA ARG A 169 13.65 12.25 20.81
C ARG A 169 12.79 12.40 22.07
N ARG A 170 11.76 13.25 22.05
CA ARG A 170 10.78 13.33 23.15
C ARG A 170 10.01 12.02 23.30
N LEU A 171 9.57 11.39 22.21
CA LEU A 171 8.93 10.07 22.27
C LEU A 171 9.88 8.97 22.76
N GLN A 172 11.13 8.97 22.30
CA GLN A 172 12.13 7.99 22.71
C GLN A 172 12.47 8.06 24.22
N ASN A 173 12.40 9.27 24.78
CA ASN A 173 12.74 9.58 26.17
C ASN A 173 11.51 9.88 27.03
N ALA A 174 10.30 9.50 26.58
CA ALA A 174 9.09 9.67 27.37
C ALA A 174 8.90 8.47 28.29
N ASP A 175 8.96 8.69 29.60
CA ASP A 175 8.49 7.69 30.57
C ASP A 175 6.95 7.54 30.53
N SER A 176 6.25 8.38 29.75
CA SER A 176 4.83 8.21 29.46
C SER A 176 4.61 7.13 28.40
N PRO A 177 3.79 6.11 28.69
CA PRO A 177 3.45 5.06 27.74
C PRO A 177 2.41 5.52 26.69
N VAL A 178 1.73 6.64 26.91
CA VAL A 178 0.68 7.15 26.03
C VAL A 178 1.21 8.25 25.14
N PHE A 179 1.19 8.04 23.82
CA PHE A 179 1.47 9.07 22.84
C PHE A 179 0.77 8.77 21.51
N TYR A 180 0.66 9.81 20.67
CA TYR A 180 -0.09 9.80 19.42
C TYR A 180 0.81 10.06 18.22
N ILE A 181 0.69 9.19 17.21
CA ILE A 181 1.32 9.31 15.89
C ILE A 181 0.23 9.27 14.82
N ARG A 182 0.20 10.24 13.92
CA ARG A 182 -0.70 10.29 12.76
C ARG A 182 0.04 9.84 11.51
N ARG A 183 -0.54 8.91 10.76
CA ARG A 183 -0.13 8.60 9.39
C ARG A 183 -1.11 9.20 8.40
N TYR A 184 -0.59 9.90 7.40
CA TYR A 184 -1.36 10.39 6.25
C TYR A 184 -0.90 9.71 4.96
N CYS A 185 -1.86 9.30 4.12
CA CYS A 185 -1.63 8.59 2.85
C CYS A 185 -2.75 8.93 1.84
N PRO A 186 -2.64 9.99 1.03
CA PRO A 186 -3.75 10.46 0.20
C PRO A 186 -4.26 9.45 -0.84
N LYS A 187 -3.41 8.51 -1.30
CA LYS A 187 -3.76 7.47 -2.27
C LYS A 187 -4.22 6.14 -1.65
N CYS A 188 -4.14 6.00 -0.33
CA CYS A 188 -4.64 4.80 0.35
C CYS A 188 -6.17 4.66 0.22
N THR A 189 -6.66 3.45 0.47
CA THR A 189 -8.08 3.15 0.69
C THR A 189 -8.65 4.08 1.76
N ARG A 190 -9.95 4.43 1.67
CA ARG A 190 -10.60 5.45 2.54
C ARG A 190 -10.24 5.33 4.02
N SER A 191 -10.25 4.12 4.57
CA SER A 191 -9.90 3.84 5.98
C SER A 191 -8.44 4.14 6.34
N HIS A 192 -7.53 4.05 5.38
CA HIS A 192 -6.07 4.15 5.58
C HIS A 192 -5.48 5.48 5.12
N ARG A 193 -6.34 6.42 4.66
CA ARG A 193 -5.90 7.77 4.28
C ARG A 193 -5.39 8.56 5.47
N GLU A 194 -6.00 8.34 6.62
CA GLU A 194 -5.59 8.87 7.91
C GLU A 194 -5.72 7.75 8.94
N ILE A 195 -4.68 7.57 9.75
CA ILE A 195 -4.66 6.59 10.85
C ILE A 195 -3.98 7.27 12.04
N ILE A 196 -4.64 7.27 13.19
CA ILE A 196 -4.04 7.69 14.46
C ILE A 196 -3.64 6.44 15.23
N TYR A 197 -2.35 6.27 15.47
CA TYR A 197 -1.79 5.29 16.39
C TYR A 197 -1.71 5.93 17.78
N LYS A 198 -2.39 5.32 18.75
CA LYS A 198 -2.30 5.64 20.18
C LYS A 198 -1.49 4.54 20.85
N ARG A 199 -0.36 4.88 21.48
CA ARG A 199 0.38 3.94 22.34
C ARG A 199 -0.32 3.80 23.69
N LEU A 200 -0.24 2.60 24.29
CA LEU A 200 -0.80 2.27 25.61
C LEU A 200 0.26 1.78 26.62
N THR A 201 1.40 1.25 26.14
CA THR A 201 2.52 0.74 26.96
C THR A 201 3.83 1.44 26.62
N ALA A 202 4.80 1.46 27.54
CA ALA A 202 6.12 2.02 27.24
C ALA A 202 6.84 1.17 26.19
N PHE A 203 7.67 1.80 25.33
CA PHE A 203 8.63 1.05 24.54
C PHE A 203 9.81 0.60 25.43
N PRO A 204 10.41 -0.58 25.20
CA PRO A 204 11.68 -0.93 25.81
C PRO A 204 12.79 0.07 25.48
N GLU A 205 13.79 0.17 26.35
CA GLU A 205 15.01 0.93 26.08
C GLU A 205 15.65 0.47 24.76
N GLY A 206 16.02 1.42 23.90
CA GLY A 206 16.65 1.15 22.60
C GLY A 206 15.72 0.60 21.51
N TYR A 207 14.40 0.55 21.72
CA TYR A 207 13.46 0.08 20.70
C TYR A 207 13.38 1.04 19.50
N ASP A 208 13.74 0.57 18.30
CA ASP A 208 13.70 1.37 17.07
C ASP A 208 12.27 1.47 16.52
N PHE A 209 11.51 2.43 17.05
CA PHE A 209 10.16 2.71 16.56
C PHE A 209 10.16 3.34 15.15
N ILE A 210 11.26 3.97 14.71
CA ILE A 210 11.36 4.48 13.34
C ILE A 210 11.34 3.30 12.37
N ASP A 211 12.13 2.27 12.63
CA ASP A 211 12.12 1.04 11.83
C ASP A 211 10.76 0.32 11.92
N LEU A 212 10.13 0.27 13.10
CA LEU A 212 8.78 -0.28 13.28
C LEU A 212 7.75 0.33 12.30
N PHE A 213 7.70 1.65 12.19
CA PHE A 213 6.75 2.33 11.30
C PHE A 213 7.20 2.33 9.83
N THR A 214 8.51 2.26 9.55
CA THR A 214 9.05 2.52 8.20
C THR A 214 9.58 1.30 7.45
N ASN A 215 9.96 0.19 8.11
CA ASN A 215 10.34 -1.06 7.44
C ASN A 215 9.86 -2.35 8.12
N ASN A 216 9.74 -2.47 9.45
CA ASN A 216 9.51 -3.78 10.09
C ASN A 216 8.40 -3.72 11.13
N TRP A 217 7.15 -3.86 10.67
CA TRP A 217 5.97 -3.92 11.53
C TRP A 217 5.89 -5.27 12.26
N VAL A 218 6.53 -5.34 13.43
CA VAL A 218 6.69 -6.55 14.25
C VAL A 218 5.68 -6.62 15.40
N LYS A 219 5.46 -7.83 15.93
CA LYS A 219 4.54 -8.11 17.06
C LYS A 219 5.17 -7.80 18.42
N THR A 220 6.49 -7.90 18.55
CA THR A 220 7.21 -7.84 19.83
C THR A 220 7.07 -6.44 20.45
N ASN A 221 6.43 -6.37 21.62
CA ASN A 221 6.05 -5.13 22.33
C ASN A 221 5.21 -4.17 21.45
N ASN A 222 4.44 -4.73 20.53
CA ASN A 222 3.59 -3.99 19.59
C ASN A 222 2.40 -4.86 19.17
N ILE A 223 1.51 -5.16 20.13
CA ILE A 223 0.28 -5.92 19.95
C ILE A 223 -0.94 -4.98 20.00
N ASN A 224 -1.82 -5.08 18.99
CA ASN A 224 -3.03 -4.26 18.90
C ASN A 224 -3.97 -4.55 20.08
N LEU A 225 -4.65 -3.51 20.55
CA LEU A 225 -5.49 -3.46 21.74
C LEU A 225 -4.75 -3.57 23.10
N LEU A 226 -3.46 -3.96 23.11
CA LEU A 226 -2.66 -4.12 24.34
C LEU A 226 -1.55 -3.07 24.45
N ASP A 227 -0.67 -3.00 23.46
CA ASP A 227 0.42 -2.04 23.37
C ASP A 227 0.01 -0.75 22.66
N PHE A 228 -0.98 -0.82 21.76
CA PHE A 228 -1.50 0.31 20.99
C PHE A 228 -2.92 0.08 20.48
N THR A 229 -3.59 1.13 20.09
CA THR A 229 -4.84 1.11 19.30
C THR A 229 -4.72 1.99 18.06
N LEU A 230 -5.48 1.66 17.00
CA LEU A 230 -5.58 2.48 15.78
C LEU A 230 -6.97 3.06 15.64
N HIS A 231 -7.05 4.34 15.26
CA HIS A 231 -8.30 5.08 15.13
C HIS A 231 -8.33 5.88 13.82
N TYR A 232 -9.53 6.26 13.36
CA TYR A 232 -9.71 7.10 12.18
C TYR A 232 -9.41 8.58 12.41
N SER A 233 -9.54 9.03 13.66
CA SER A 233 -9.45 10.44 14.05
C SER A 233 -8.78 10.59 15.41
N MET A 234 -8.33 11.82 15.73
CA MET A 234 -7.80 12.15 17.05
C MET A 234 -8.90 12.13 18.12
N GLU A 235 -10.14 12.46 17.75
CA GLU A 235 -11.31 12.41 18.62
C GLU A 235 -11.61 10.99 19.09
N ASP A 236 -11.67 10.02 18.15
CA ASP A 236 -11.79 8.59 18.45
C ASP A 236 -10.65 8.11 19.38
N ALA A 237 -9.41 8.52 19.12
CA ALA A 237 -8.24 8.11 19.91
C ALA A 237 -8.25 8.68 21.33
N LEU A 238 -8.72 9.92 21.51
CA LEU A 238 -8.87 10.55 22.82
C LEU A 238 -10.05 9.95 23.62
N ALA A 239 -11.10 9.49 22.93
CA ALA A 239 -12.29 8.89 23.55
C ALA A 239 -12.19 7.35 23.74
N ASP A 240 -11.09 6.72 23.33
CA ASP A 240 -10.94 5.25 23.22
C ASP A 240 -12.06 4.58 22.38
N ALA A 241 -12.64 5.35 21.45
CA ALA A 241 -13.77 4.94 20.63
C ALA A 241 -13.31 4.30 19.31
N ASN A 242 -14.12 3.36 18.82
CA ASN A 242 -13.98 2.74 17.50
C ASN A 242 -12.55 2.23 17.16
N PRO A 243 -11.82 1.56 18.07
CA PRO A 243 -10.49 1.06 17.77
C PRO A 243 -10.56 0.00 16.66
N TRP A 244 -9.56 -0.01 15.77
CA TRP A 244 -9.47 -1.02 14.74
C TRP A 244 -9.24 -2.39 15.37
N SER A 245 -10.04 -3.38 14.99
CA SER A 245 -9.92 -4.72 15.59
C SER A 245 -8.65 -5.45 15.12
N PHE A 246 -8.36 -5.43 13.82
CA PHE A 246 -7.43 -6.38 13.22
C PHE A 246 -6.03 -5.82 13.04
N CYS A 247 -5.02 -6.60 13.43
CA CYS A 247 -3.64 -6.43 12.99
C CYS A 247 -2.91 -7.77 12.74
N ASN A 248 -1.95 -7.73 11.82
CA ASN A 248 -0.94 -8.76 11.61
C ASN A 248 0.47 -8.14 11.52
N TYR A 249 1.51 -8.97 11.66
CA TYR A 249 2.88 -8.53 11.95
C TYR A 249 3.93 -9.46 11.33
N ASN A 250 5.21 -9.10 11.43
CA ASN A 250 6.36 -9.95 11.13
C ASN A 250 6.44 -10.36 9.64
N ASP A 251 6.37 -9.38 8.73
CA ASP A 251 6.75 -9.56 7.32
C ASP A 251 8.00 -8.71 7.04
N ASN A 252 9.09 -9.36 6.64
CA ASN A 252 10.40 -8.72 6.56
C ASN A 252 10.38 -7.51 5.62
N LEU A 253 10.84 -6.35 6.09
CA LEU A 253 10.86 -5.12 5.32
C LEU A 253 9.47 -4.60 4.89
N ILE A 254 8.37 -5.01 5.56
CA ILE A 254 7.07 -4.31 5.51
C ILE A 254 6.84 -3.52 6.81
N GLY A 255 6.80 -2.20 6.69
CA GLY A 255 6.45 -1.29 7.78
C GLY A 255 4.94 -1.12 7.95
N PHE A 256 4.56 -0.12 8.74
CA PHE A 256 3.19 0.07 9.19
C PHE A 256 2.20 0.35 8.02
N PRO A 257 0.92 -0.11 8.13
CA PRO A 257 0.38 -0.97 9.19
C PRO A 257 0.31 -2.46 8.78
N ARG A 258 1.24 -2.94 7.93
CA ARG A 258 1.11 -4.24 7.22
C ARG A 258 -0.28 -4.39 6.57
N ASP A 259 -1.15 -5.23 7.13
CA ASP A 259 -2.52 -5.46 6.68
C ASP A 259 -3.56 -5.19 7.81
N CYS A 260 -3.21 -4.42 8.85
CA CYS A 260 -4.18 -4.01 9.88
C CYS A 260 -5.41 -3.35 9.26
N GLY A 261 -6.57 -3.44 9.91
CA GLY A 261 -7.78 -2.81 9.42
C GLY A 261 -8.90 -2.72 10.45
N PRO A 262 -9.92 -1.86 10.19
CA PRO A 262 -10.94 -1.51 11.19
C PRO A 262 -11.73 -2.69 11.77
N SER A 263 -11.98 -3.72 10.96
CA SER A 263 -12.79 -4.89 11.36
C SER A 263 -12.24 -6.23 10.84
N ASN A 264 -11.28 -6.18 9.90
CA ASN A 264 -10.64 -7.31 9.25
C ASN A 264 -9.37 -6.81 8.53
N PHE A 265 -8.59 -7.72 7.95
CA PHE A 265 -7.37 -7.35 7.23
C PHE A 265 -7.66 -6.49 5.97
N VAL A 266 -6.81 -5.50 5.73
CA VAL A 266 -6.90 -4.64 4.52
C VAL A 266 -5.52 -4.57 3.86
N SER A 267 -5.34 -5.42 2.84
CA SER A 267 -4.03 -5.60 2.19
C SER A 267 -3.54 -4.38 1.41
N GLY A 268 -2.22 -4.27 1.27
CA GLY A 268 -1.57 -3.33 0.35
C GLY A 268 -1.59 -1.86 0.80
N GLN A 269 -1.92 -1.60 2.07
CA GLN A 269 -1.93 -0.25 2.64
C GLN A 269 -0.63 0.11 3.37
N TRP A 270 0.28 -0.84 3.54
CA TRP A 270 1.61 -0.69 4.15
C TRP A 270 2.57 0.20 3.38
N ASN A 271 3.61 0.69 4.05
CA ASN A 271 4.77 1.34 3.44
C ASN A 271 6.07 0.62 3.81
N SER A 272 7.10 0.78 2.99
CA SER A 272 8.47 0.42 3.33
C SER A 272 9.46 1.44 2.74
N ILE A 273 10.57 1.74 3.41
CA ILE A 273 11.68 2.47 2.79
C ILE A 273 12.38 1.56 1.77
N SER A 274 12.63 0.31 2.15
CA SER A 274 13.50 -0.63 1.44
C SER A 274 12.78 -1.53 0.42
N ARG A 275 11.52 -1.92 0.67
CA ARG A 275 10.78 -2.93 -0.13
C ARG A 275 9.67 -2.36 -1.03
N GLY A 276 9.18 -1.14 -0.79
CA GLY A 276 8.13 -0.51 -1.59
C GLY A 276 6.87 -0.12 -0.80
N GLY A 277 5.72 -0.70 -1.15
CA GLY A 277 4.41 -0.35 -0.59
C GLY A 277 3.88 1.00 -1.05
N GLN A 278 2.97 1.59 -0.28
CA GLN A 278 2.38 2.91 -0.54
C GLN A 278 3.49 3.97 -0.72
N PRO A 279 3.50 4.71 -1.85
CA PRO A 279 4.61 5.59 -2.19
C PRO A 279 4.53 6.94 -1.48
N ASP A 280 3.30 7.45 -1.27
CA ASP A 280 3.03 8.81 -0.83
C ASP A 280 2.51 8.80 0.61
N ILE A 281 3.40 8.80 1.61
CA ILE A 281 3.04 8.69 3.03
C ILE A 281 3.83 9.65 3.92
N ALA A 282 3.23 10.07 5.03
CA ALA A 282 3.87 10.93 6.03
C ALA A 282 3.43 10.51 7.43
N TYR A 283 4.36 10.65 8.37
CA TYR A 283 4.09 10.51 9.80
C TYR A 283 4.21 11.87 10.48
N TYR A 284 3.30 12.11 11.42
CA TYR A 284 3.27 13.28 12.27
C TYR A 284 3.21 12.82 13.73
N VAL A 285 3.82 13.59 14.61
CA VAL A 285 3.76 13.40 16.07
C VAL A 285 2.93 14.52 16.65
N TRP A 286 2.03 14.18 17.59
CA TRP A 286 1.22 15.15 18.30
C TRP A 286 2.10 16.03 19.21
N ASN A 287 1.87 17.34 19.18
CA ASN A 287 2.70 18.34 19.87
C ASN A 287 2.49 18.29 21.38
N ASP A 288 1.25 18.07 21.81
CA ASP A 288 0.86 18.00 23.22
C ASP A 288 0.83 16.54 23.71
N ASN A 289 1.76 15.71 23.20
CA ASN A 289 2.00 14.36 23.73
C ASN A 289 2.44 14.47 25.20
N PRO A 290 1.86 13.68 26.11
CA PRO A 290 2.02 13.88 27.54
C PRO A 290 3.47 13.64 27.99
N THR A 291 4.05 14.62 28.67
CA THR A 291 5.44 14.58 29.14
C THR A 291 5.55 13.96 30.53
N ILE A 292 5.03 12.73 30.68
CA ILE A 292 4.99 11.93 31.92
C ILE A 292 3.87 12.36 32.89
N THR A 293 3.00 11.41 33.27
CA THR A 293 2.25 11.35 34.56
C THR A 293 1.36 10.11 34.66
N ASP A 294 0.92 9.53 33.53
CA ASP A 294 0.01 8.37 33.51
C ASP A 294 0.79 7.03 33.64
N PRO A 295 0.50 6.16 34.62
CA PRO A 295 1.08 4.82 34.69
C PRO A 295 0.70 3.97 33.47
N ALA A 296 1.54 2.99 33.12
CA ALA A 296 1.21 2.04 32.06
C ALA A 296 -0.10 1.31 32.38
N ARG A 297 -1.03 1.33 31.41
CA ARG A 297 -2.29 0.60 31.53
C ARG A 297 -1.95 -0.88 31.70
N PRO A 298 -2.36 -1.53 32.80
CA PRO A 298 -2.17 -2.97 32.93
C PRO A 298 -2.94 -3.68 31.81
N TYR A 299 -2.42 -4.82 31.34
CA TYR A 299 -3.20 -5.64 30.40
C TYR A 299 -4.52 -6.06 31.06
N PRO A 300 -5.64 -6.10 30.32
CA PRO A 300 -6.93 -6.54 30.85
C PRO A 300 -6.86 -7.95 31.44
N SER A 301 -7.73 -8.26 32.41
CA SER A 301 -7.70 -9.59 33.01
C SER A 301 -8.35 -10.61 32.10
N VAL A 302 -7.78 -11.81 32.03
CA VAL A 302 -8.44 -12.95 31.39
C VAL A 302 -9.63 -13.46 32.22
N ASP A 303 -9.70 -13.09 33.51
CA ASP A 303 -10.79 -13.46 34.43
C ASP A 303 -12.11 -12.74 34.12
N GLU A 304 -12.11 -11.75 33.22
CA GLU A 304 -13.32 -11.16 32.63
C GLU A 304 -14.14 -12.20 31.85
N PHE A 305 -13.52 -13.34 31.50
CA PHE A 305 -14.14 -14.45 30.79
C PHE A 305 -14.34 -15.68 31.66
N GLY A 306 -15.51 -16.33 31.52
CA GLY A 306 -15.80 -17.61 32.14
C GLY A 306 -15.00 -18.78 31.57
N ASN A 307 -15.20 -19.98 32.12
CA ASN A 307 -14.49 -21.19 31.71
C ASN A 307 -14.56 -21.46 30.19
N LYS A 308 -13.43 -21.89 29.62
CA LYS A 308 -13.30 -22.32 28.22
C LYS A 308 -14.35 -23.36 27.84
N GLN A 309 -15.07 -23.11 26.76
CA GLN A 309 -16.06 -24.01 26.19
C GLN A 309 -15.58 -24.51 24.81
N ALA A 310 -15.82 -25.78 24.51
CA ALA A 310 -15.53 -26.32 23.18
C ALA A 310 -16.50 -25.75 22.13
N GLY A 311 -16.04 -25.57 20.90
CA GLY A 311 -16.87 -25.06 19.80
C GLY A 311 -16.83 -23.55 19.63
N PHE A 312 -17.49 -23.10 18.56
CA PHE A 312 -17.68 -21.69 18.26
C PHE A 312 -18.84 -21.11 19.08
N CYS A 313 -18.82 -19.79 19.26
CA CYS A 313 -19.75 -19.05 20.08
C CYS A 313 -21.13 -18.95 19.42
N VAL A 314 -22.16 -19.46 20.10
CA VAL A 314 -23.56 -19.48 19.62
C VAL A 314 -24.49 -18.67 20.51
N LYS A 315 -25.60 -18.22 19.91
CA LYS A 315 -26.73 -17.55 20.58
C LYS A 315 -27.49 -18.54 21.47
N SER A 316 -28.36 -18.05 22.35
CA SER A 316 -29.29 -18.87 23.15
C SER A 316 -29.96 -19.98 22.33
N GLY A 317 -30.58 -19.65 21.20
CA GLY A 317 -31.19 -20.62 20.25
C GLY A 317 -30.25 -21.60 19.54
N GLY A 318 -28.93 -21.57 19.79
CA GLY A 318 -27.94 -22.49 19.22
C GLY A 318 -27.43 -22.15 17.82
N GLY A 319 -27.96 -21.09 17.20
CA GLY A 319 -27.44 -20.54 15.96
C GLY A 319 -26.13 -19.76 16.16
N ASP A 320 -25.27 -19.80 15.14
CA ASP A 320 -23.96 -19.16 15.10
C ASP A 320 -24.03 -17.63 15.32
N GLN A 321 -23.19 -17.09 16.21
CA GLN A 321 -23.17 -15.66 16.51
C GLN A 321 -22.28 -14.91 15.51
N ASN A 322 -22.83 -14.65 14.32
CA ASN A 322 -22.18 -13.87 13.25
C ASN A 322 -22.44 -12.35 13.31
N SER A 323 -23.08 -11.82 14.36
CA SER A 323 -23.37 -10.40 14.52
C SER A 323 -22.39 -9.76 15.52
N GLY A 324 -21.79 -8.62 15.15
CA GLY A 324 -20.80 -7.95 16.00
C GLY A 324 -19.52 -8.76 16.23
N VAL A 325 -19.11 -9.57 15.24
CA VAL A 325 -17.87 -10.35 15.30
C VAL A 325 -16.74 -9.60 14.62
N TYR A 326 -15.63 -9.44 15.33
CA TYR A 326 -14.45 -8.75 14.81
C TYR A 326 -13.23 -9.65 14.95
N ARG A 327 -12.51 -9.84 13.84
CA ARG A 327 -11.22 -10.54 13.89
C ARG A 327 -10.18 -9.60 14.50
N ILE A 328 -9.50 -10.05 15.54
CA ILE A 328 -8.45 -9.30 16.23
C ILE A 328 -7.07 -9.64 15.66
N SER A 329 -6.79 -10.93 15.50
CA SER A 329 -5.48 -11.41 15.06
C SER A 329 -5.58 -12.67 14.21
N SER A 330 -4.49 -13.00 13.52
CA SER A 330 -4.35 -14.20 12.69
C SER A 330 -3.27 -15.12 13.22
N GLY A 331 -3.51 -16.43 13.17
CA GLY A 331 -2.60 -17.46 13.65
C GLY A 331 -3.38 -18.58 14.34
N ASP A 332 -2.70 -19.66 14.71
CA ASP A 332 -3.32 -20.69 15.57
C ASP A 332 -3.41 -20.18 17.01
N VAL A 333 -4.58 -20.38 17.62
CA VAL A 333 -4.87 -20.06 19.01
C VAL A 333 -5.25 -21.37 19.70
N ASN A 334 -4.24 -22.14 20.10
CA ASN A 334 -4.35 -23.53 20.57
C ASN A 334 -3.35 -23.90 21.68
N THR A 335 -2.71 -22.89 22.29
CA THR A 335 -1.81 -23.04 23.45
C THR A 335 -2.26 -22.10 24.57
N PRO A 336 -1.94 -22.36 25.85
CA PRO A 336 -2.31 -21.47 26.95
C PRO A 336 -1.85 -20.01 26.75
N GLU A 337 -0.69 -19.80 26.13
CA GLU A 337 -0.12 -18.48 25.87
C GLU A 337 -0.85 -17.75 24.75
N THR A 338 -1.24 -18.47 23.68
CA THR A 338 -1.99 -17.88 22.57
C THR A 338 -3.45 -17.62 22.94
N GLU A 339 -4.05 -18.50 23.75
CA GLU A 339 -5.40 -18.33 24.31
C GLU A 339 -5.44 -17.17 25.31
N SER A 340 -4.50 -17.09 26.25
CA SER A 340 -4.39 -15.97 27.20
C SER A 340 -4.23 -14.63 26.47
N LEU A 341 -3.37 -14.57 25.44
CA LEU A 341 -3.23 -13.37 24.61
C LEU A 341 -4.54 -13.01 23.90
N CYS A 342 -5.25 -14.00 23.35
CA CYS A 342 -6.54 -13.77 22.68
C CYS A 342 -7.58 -13.18 23.65
N LEU A 343 -7.69 -13.75 24.86
CA LEU A 343 -8.58 -13.27 25.91
C LEU A 343 -8.23 -11.83 26.34
N GLN A 344 -6.96 -11.51 26.56
CA GLN A 344 -6.52 -10.13 26.87
C GLN A 344 -6.91 -9.14 25.77
N GLN A 345 -6.76 -9.50 24.50
CA GLN A 345 -7.16 -8.63 23.39
C GLN A 345 -8.69 -8.51 23.27
N CYS A 346 -9.44 -9.57 23.56
CA CYS A 346 -10.91 -9.53 23.59
C CYS A 346 -11.42 -8.62 24.72
N ALA A 347 -10.87 -8.74 25.94
CA ALA A 347 -11.19 -7.88 27.09
C ALA A 347 -10.85 -6.40 26.81
N ALA A 348 -9.74 -6.15 26.11
CA ALA A 348 -9.38 -4.80 25.66
C ALA A 348 -10.37 -4.16 24.68
N PHE A 349 -11.20 -4.95 23.99
CA PHE A 349 -12.10 -4.45 22.96
C PHE A 349 -13.39 -3.87 23.57
N PRO A 350 -13.79 -2.63 23.23
CA PRO A 350 -15.01 -2.02 23.77
C PRO A 350 -16.27 -2.82 23.46
N GLY A 351 -17.09 -3.08 24.49
CA GLY A 351 -18.38 -3.77 24.35
C GLY A 351 -18.27 -5.27 24.07
N HIS A 352 -17.18 -5.92 24.46
CA HIS A 352 -17.02 -7.37 24.31
C HIS A 352 -18.02 -8.16 25.18
N THR A 353 -18.58 -9.23 24.61
CA THR A 353 -19.55 -10.14 25.24
C THR A 353 -19.05 -11.59 25.24
N GLY A 354 -18.08 -11.90 24.38
CA GLY A 354 -17.43 -13.20 24.31
C GLY A 354 -16.19 -13.14 23.43
N CYS A 355 -15.36 -14.16 23.56
CA CYS A 355 -14.12 -14.33 22.81
C CYS A 355 -14.11 -15.71 22.15
N GLU A 356 -13.64 -15.79 20.91
CA GLU A 356 -13.52 -17.04 20.16
C GLU A 356 -12.11 -17.21 19.60
N ALA A 357 -11.55 -18.39 19.83
CA ALA A 357 -10.31 -18.87 19.24
C ALA A 357 -10.62 -19.87 18.13
N ILE A 358 -10.00 -19.68 16.96
CA ILE A 358 -10.05 -20.62 15.84
C ILE A 358 -8.63 -21.11 15.57
N PHE A 359 -8.45 -22.44 15.44
CA PHE A 359 -7.16 -23.08 15.18
C PHE A 359 -7.29 -24.18 14.11
N ASN A 360 -6.18 -24.70 13.60
CA ASN A 360 -6.09 -25.77 12.59
C ASN A 360 -6.89 -25.53 11.29
N GLN A 361 -7.27 -24.27 11.00
CA GLN A 361 -8.16 -23.91 9.89
C GLN A 361 -7.61 -22.71 9.10
N SER A 362 -8.19 -22.41 7.93
CA SER A 362 -7.79 -21.29 7.07
C SER A 362 -8.11 -19.92 7.67
N ASN A 363 -9.21 -19.82 8.41
CA ASN A 363 -9.68 -18.64 9.15
C ASN A 363 -9.12 -18.54 10.58
N ARG A 364 -8.15 -19.38 10.97
CA ARG A 364 -7.56 -19.38 12.32
C ARG A 364 -7.15 -17.99 12.83
N GLY A 365 -7.44 -17.72 14.10
CA GLY A 365 -7.18 -16.44 14.73
C GLY A 365 -8.00 -16.21 16.00
N CYS A 366 -7.86 -15.01 16.55
CA CYS A 366 -8.66 -14.53 17.67
C CYS A 366 -9.80 -13.64 17.16
N TYR A 367 -10.99 -13.83 17.71
CA TYR A 367 -12.22 -13.12 17.36
C TYR A 367 -12.93 -12.64 18.64
N VAL A 368 -13.41 -11.40 18.63
CA VAL A 368 -14.25 -10.86 19.71
C VAL A 368 -15.69 -10.71 19.22
N HIS A 369 -16.63 -11.04 20.10
CA HIS A 369 -18.06 -10.82 19.90
C HIS A 369 -18.49 -9.60 20.72
N THR A 370 -19.35 -8.76 20.15
CA THR A 370 -19.96 -7.60 20.84
C THR A 370 -21.48 -7.69 20.93
N GLN A 371 -22.03 -8.90 20.76
CA GLN A 371 -23.46 -9.25 20.82
C GLN A 371 -23.62 -10.57 21.59
N GLU A 372 -24.80 -10.83 22.16
CA GLU A 372 -25.10 -12.01 23.02
C GLU A 372 -24.36 -13.29 22.59
N VAL A 373 -23.52 -13.82 23.47
CA VAL A 373 -22.93 -15.17 23.36
C VAL A 373 -23.47 -15.99 24.51
N ALA A 374 -24.10 -17.13 24.22
CA ALA A 374 -24.73 -17.96 25.24
C ALA A 374 -23.89 -19.19 25.63
N ARG A 375 -23.09 -19.75 24.70
CA ARG A 375 -22.20 -20.91 24.93
C ARG A 375 -21.33 -21.22 23.70
N GLY A 376 -20.31 -22.06 23.90
CA GLY A 376 -19.70 -22.84 22.82
C GLY A 376 -20.56 -24.04 22.42
N ASN A 377 -20.53 -24.44 21.15
CA ASN A 377 -21.38 -25.50 20.60
C ASN A 377 -20.76 -26.91 20.52
N GLY A 378 -19.57 -27.12 21.08
CA GLY A 378 -18.87 -28.40 21.07
C GLY A 378 -18.15 -28.79 19.77
N ARG A 379 -18.10 -27.91 18.76
CA ARG A 379 -17.41 -28.20 17.49
C ARG A 379 -15.88 -28.22 17.61
N ASP A 380 -15.23 -29.14 16.91
CA ASP A 380 -13.76 -29.20 16.83
C ASP A 380 -13.13 -27.91 16.28
N ASN A 381 -11.86 -27.68 16.60
CA ASN A 381 -11.02 -26.60 16.06
C ASN A 381 -11.44 -25.16 16.42
N HIS A 382 -12.33 -25.01 17.40
CA HIS A 382 -12.78 -23.74 17.95
C HIS A 382 -12.80 -23.80 19.48
N SER A 383 -12.73 -22.65 20.14
CA SER A 383 -13.01 -22.51 21.58
C SER A 383 -13.68 -21.18 21.85
N CYS A 384 -14.70 -21.20 22.70
CA CYS A 384 -15.52 -20.04 23.05
C CYS A 384 -15.41 -19.73 24.54
N TRP A 385 -15.34 -18.46 24.87
CA TRP A 385 -15.42 -17.94 26.23
C TRP A 385 -16.48 -16.84 26.30
N ILE A 386 -17.31 -16.85 27.35
CA ILE A 386 -18.38 -15.87 27.57
C ILE A 386 -17.87 -14.82 28.56
N ASN A 387 -18.17 -13.54 28.36
CA ASN A 387 -17.91 -12.52 29.38
C ASN A 387 -18.72 -12.84 30.66
N ALA A 388 -18.03 -12.93 31.80
CA ALA A 388 -18.62 -13.32 33.08
C ALA A 388 -19.77 -12.39 33.52
N GLU A 389 -19.68 -11.09 33.26
CA GLU A 389 -20.74 -10.13 33.61
C GLU A 389 -22.05 -10.43 32.86
N THR A 390 -21.96 -10.88 31.60
CA THR A 390 -23.15 -11.24 30.79
C THR A 390 -23.86 -12.51 31.26
N THR A 391 -23.27 -13.28 32.18
CA THR A 391 -23.91 -14.46 32.80
C THR A 391 -24.64 -14.14 34.11
N SER A 392 -24.66 -12.87 34.52
CA SER A 392 -25.17 -12.41 35.83
C SER A 392 -26.55 -11.73 35.76
N THR A 393 -27.20 -11.74 34.59
CA THR A 393 -28.52 -11.13 34.30
C THR A 393 -29.46 -12.12 33.64
#